data_AF-A0AAV0E6K5-F1
#
_entry.id   AF-A0AAV0E6K5-F1
#
_cell.length_a   1.000
_cell.length_b   1.000
_cell.length_c   1.000
_cell.angle_alpha   90.00
_cell.angle_beta   90.00
_cell.angle_gamma   90.00
#
_symmetry.space_group_name_H-M   'P 1'
#
loop_
_entity.id
_entity.type
_entity.pdbx_description
1 polymer ?
#
loop_
_entity_poly.entity_id
_entity_poly.type
_entity_poly.pdbx_seq_one_letter_code
_entity_poly.pdbx_strand_id
1 'polypeptide(L)'
;MSPLSNNSLFLDYHRNPFLMFFQRGLNVSLSTDDPLQIHLTKEPLVEEYSVAAKVWKLNSCDLCEIARNSVYQSGFSHADKLHWLGNKYFKRGPEGNDIHKTNVPNMRISFRHDTWMEEITYVYRGKSSISEEIDY
;
A
#
# COMPACT_ATOMS: atom_id res chain seq x y z
N MET A 1 -1.74 -7.93 -4.72
CA MET A 1 -2.74 -9.00 -4.45
C MET A 1 -3.96 -8.71 -5.29
N SER A 2 -4.60 -9.74 -5.84
CA SER A 2 -5.74 -9.58 -6.76
C SER A 2 -7.01 -10.22 -6.20
N PRO A 3 -7.73 -9.55 -5.28
CA PRO A 3 -8.90 -10.10 -4.61
C PRO A 3 -10.01 -10.62 -5.54
N LEU A 4 -10.33 -9.91 -6.63
CA LEU A 4 -11.33 -10.36 -7.59
C LEU A 4 -10.90 -11.64 -8.31
N SER A 5 -9.63 -11.73 -8.72
CA SER A 5 -9.05 -12.98 -9.25
C SER A 5 -9.16 -14.12 -8.25
N ASN A 6 -8.73 -13.90 -7.00
CA ASN A 6 -8.76 -14.92 -5.95
C ASN A 6 -10.18 -15.42 -5.68
N ASN A 7 -11.17 -14.52 -5.73
CA ASN A 7 -12.58 -14.85 -5.60
C ASN A 7 -13.11 -15.73 -6.72
N SER A 8 -12.71 -15.45 -7.96
CA SER A 8 -13.12 -16.26 -9.11
C SER A 8 -12.51 -17.67 -9.10
N LEU A 9 -11.33 -17.84 -8.48
CA LEU A 9 -10.56 -19.08 -8.59
C LEU A 9 -10.67 -20.00 -7.37
N PHE A 10 -10.47 -19.50 -6.15
CA PHE A 10 -10.23 -20.39 -4.99
C PHE A 10 -10.61 -19.84 -3.61
N LEU A 11 -10.91 -18.55 -3.44
CA LEU A 11 -11.16 -17.95 -2.13
C LEU A 11 -12.24 -16.87 -2.18
N ASP A 12 -13.38 -17.13 -1.55
CA ASP A 12 -14.45 -16.15 -1.38
C ASP A 12 -13.93 -14.76 -0.95
N TYR A 13 -14.42 -13.71 -1.60
CA TYR A 13 -13.92 -12.35 -1.50
C TYR A 13 -13.87 -11.85 -0.05
N HIS A 14 -14.89 -12.17 0.75
CA HIS A 14 -14.96 -11.78 2.17
C HIS A 14 -13.91 -12.46 3.04
N ARG A 15 -13.37 -13.59 2.59
CA ARG A 15 -12.33 -14.37 3.28
C ARG A 15 -10.92 -14.01 2.80
N ASN A 16 -10.79 -13.08 1.84
CA ASN A 16 -9.49 -12.65 1.37
C ASN A 16 -8.70 -11.94 2.49
N PRO A 17 -7.43 -12.31 2.74
CA PRO A 17 -6.66 -11.77 3.86
C PRO A 17 -6.14 -10.35 3.62
N PHE A 18 -6.36 -9.76 2.43
CA PHE A 18 -5.86 -8.43 2.09
C PHE A 18 -6.20 -7.37 3.14
N LEU A 19 -7.48 -7.28 3.55
CA LEU A 19 -7.90 -6.28 4.54
C LEU A 19 -7.16 -6.45 5.87
N MET A 20 -7.01 -7.69 6.34
CA MET A 20 -6.29 -8.00 7.56
C MET A 20 -4.80 -7.59 7.44
N PHE A 21 -4.16 -7.88 6.30
CA PHE A 21 -2.77 -7.49 6.06
C PHE A 21 -2.61 -5.97 6.01
N PHE A 22 -3.52 -5.27 5.35
CA PHE A 22 -3.54 -3.82 5.31
C PHE A 22 -3.72 -3.21 6.70
N GLN A 23 -4.66 -3.72 7.51
CA GLN A 23 -4.87 -3.26 8.88
C GLN A 23 -3.63 -3.45 9.75
N ARG A 24 -2.93 -4.58 9.59
CA ARG A 24 -1.65 -4.87 10.29
C ARG A 24 -0.45 -4.07 9.77
N GLY A 25 -0.62 -3.22 8.75
CA GLY A 25 0.45 -2.36 8.23
C GLY A 25 1.47 -3.08 7.36
N LEU A 26 1.12 -4.25 6.81
CA LEU A 26 1.96 -4.90 5.81
C LEU A 26 1.98 -4.09 4.51
N ASN A 27 3.11 -4.16 3.80
CA ASN A 27 3.29 -3.50 2.51
C ASN A 27 2.50 -4.23 1.42
N VAL A 28 1.20 -3.95 1.34
CA VAL A 28 0.26 -4.57 0.39
C VAL A 28 -0.20 -3.58 -0.68
N SER A 29 -0.47 -4.11 -1.86
CA SER A 29 -1.00 -3.38 -3.03
C SER A 29 -2.11 -4.20 -3.70
N LEU A 30 -3.05 -3.52 -4.36
CA LEU A 30 -4.09 -4.15 -5.19
C LEU A 30 -3.61 -4.27 -6.65
N SER A 31 -3.92 -5.40 -7.27
CA SER A 31 -3.54 -5.77 -8.64
C SER A 31 -4.70 -6.48 -9.34
N THR A 32 -4.65 -6.59 -10.67
CA THR A 32 -5.76 -7.15 -11.48
C THR A 32 -5.62 -8.64 -11.79
N ASP A 33 -4.39 -9.16 -11.92
CA ASP A 33 -4.11 -10.50 -12.46
C ASP A 33 -4.50 -10.63 -13.94
N ASP A 34 -5.66 -11.21 -14.26
CA ASP A 34 -6.17 -11.45 -15.62
C ASP A 34 -7.37 -10.52 -15.97
N PRO A 35 -7.13 -9.24 -16.30
CA PRO A 35 -8.20 -8.26 -16.46
C PRO A 35 -9.21 -8.59 -17.57
N LEU A 36 -8.77 -9.32 -18.60
CA LEU A 36 -9.66 -9.75 -19.69
C LEU A 36 -10.72 -10.77 -19.23
N GLN A 37 -10.39 -11.59 -18.23
CA GLN A 37 -11.27 -12.66 -17.77
C GLN A 37 -12.14 -12.23 -16.58
N ILE A 38 -11.65 -11.31 -15.76
CA ILE A 38 -12.22 -11.03 -14.44
C ILE A 38 -13.02 -9.72 -14.43
N HIS A 39 -12.53 -8.68 -15.08
CA HIS A 39 -13.04 -7.33 -14.94
C HIS A 39 -14.10 -7.00 -16.01
N LEU A 40 -15.11 -6.22 -15.63
CA LEU A 40 -16.24 -5.87 -16.51
C LEU A 40 -16.13 -4.45 -17.05
N THR A 41 -15.34 -3.61 -16.40
CA THR A 41 -15.20 -2.20 -16.75
C THR A 41 -14.03 -1.97 -17.72
N LYS A 42 -14.00 -0.78 -18.34
CA LYS A 42 -12.87 -0.36 -19.17
C LYS A 42 -11.59 -0.08 -18.37
N GLU A 43 -11.71 0.10 -17.05
CA GLU A 43 -10.62 0.46 -16.15
C GLU A 43 -10.47 -0.62 -15.06
N PRO A 44 -9.86 -1.76 -15.38
CA PRO A 44 -9.91 -2.96 -14.53
C PRO A 44 -9.29 -2.73 -13.15
N LEU A 45 -8.16 -2.02 -13.08
CA LEU A 45 -7.54 -1.71 -11.80
C LEU A 45 -8.42 -0.78 -10.94
N VAL A 46 -9.09 0.20 -11.56
CA VAL A 46 -10.00 1.10 -10.84
C VAL A 46 -11.20 0.34 -10.30
N GLU A 47 -11.70 -0.64 -11.04
CA GLU A 47 -12.74 -1.57 -10.59
C GLU A 47 -12.27 -2.39 -9.37
N GLU A 48 -11.04 -2.91 -9.37
CA GLU A 48 -10.47 -3.61 -8.20
C GLU A 48 -10.51 -2.73 -6.93
N TYR A 49 -10.03 -1.49 -7.05
CA TYR A 49 -10.05 -0.53 -5.94
C TYR A 49 -11.48 -0.17 -5.52
N SER A 50 -12.39 -0.02 -6.48
CA SER A 50 -13.79 0.36 -6.23
C SER A 50 -14.55 -0.73 -5.48
N VAL A 51 -14.39 -1.99 -5.89
CA VAL A 51 -15.00 -3.14 -5.22
C VAL A 51 -14.42 -3.29 -3.81
N ALA A 52 -13.08 -3.25 -3.68
CA ALA A 52 -12.40 -3.31 -2.38
C ALA A 52 -12.90 -2.21 -1.43
N ALA A 53 -13.03 -0.98 -1.91
CA ALA A 53 -13.54 0.14 -1.14
C ALA A 53 -14.96 -0.10 -0.62
N LYS A 54 -15.86 -0.62 -1.46
CA LYS A 54 -17.26 -0.85 -1.09
C LYS A 54 -17.44 -2.04 -0.17
N VAL A 55 -16.72 -3.14 -0.41
CA VAL A 55 -16.84 -4.37 0.37
C VAL A 55 -16.16 -4.23 1.73
N TRP A 56 -14.93 -3.70 1.76
CA TRP A 56 -14.15 -3.56 2.99
C TRP A 56 -14.29 -2.21 3.69
N LYS A 57 -15.13 -1.32 3.16
CA LYS A 57 -15.40 0.03 3.72
C LYS A 57 -14.14 0.89 3.83
N LEU A 58 -13.25 0.78 2.86
CA LEU A 58 -12.04 1.60 2.78
C LEU A 58 -12.42 3.05 2.41
N ASN A 59 -11.80 4.01 3.08
CA ASN A 59 -11.94 5.43 2.75
C ASN A 59 -10.88 5.88 1.74
N SER A 60 -10.93 7.15 1.32
CA SER A 60 -9.98 7.71 0.36
C SER A 60 -8.53 7.66 0.85
N CYS A 61 -8.28 7.93 2.15
CA CYS A 61 -6.95 7.83 2.74
C CYS A 61 -6.40 6.40 2.62
N ASP A 62 -7.24 5.39 2.86
CA ASP A 62 -6.84 3.98 2.76
C ASP A 62 -6.47 3.60 1.32
N LEU A 63 -7.31 3.99 0.35
CA LEU A 63 -7.04 3.72 -1.06
C LEU A 63 -5.79 4.44 -1.56
N CYS A 64 -5.57 5.70 -1.15
CA CYS A 64 -4.37 6.45 -1.47
C CYS A 64 -3.12 5.83 -0.84
N GLU A 65 -3.20 5.28 0.38
CA GLU A 65 -2.09 4.55 1.01
C GLU A 65 -1.74 3.28 0.22
N ILE A 66 -2.75 2.50 -0.19
CA ILE A 66 -2.55 1.29 -1.01
C ILE A 66 -1.93 1.64 -2.37
N ALA A 67 -2.43 2.69 -3.03
CA ALA A 67 -1.90 3.17 -4.31
C ALA A 67 -0.46 3.72 -4.17
N ARG A 68 -0.17 4.45 -3.10
CA ARG A 68 1.19 4.90 -2.78
C ARG A 68 2.13 3.71 -2.63
N ASN A 69 1.72 2.68 -1.89
CA ASN A 69 2.54 1.48 -1.65
C ASN A 69 2.81 0.70 -2.95
N SER A 70 1.88 0.68 -3.90
CA SER A 70 2.11 0.03 -5.19
C SER A 70 3.23 0.70 -5.99
N VAL A 71 3.38 2.02 -5.91
CA VAL A 71 4.51 2.75 -6.51
C VAL A 71 5.82 2.41 -5.81
N TYR A 72 5.84 2.27 -4.48
CA TYR A 72 7.04 1.82 -3.77
C TYR A 72 7.47 0.41 -4.21
N GLN A 73 6.52 -0.51 -4.35
CA GLN A 73 6.73 -1.90 -4.78
C GLN A 73 7.07 -2.03 -6.28
N SER A 74 6.83 -0.99 -7.07
CA SER A 74 7.06 -1.00 -8.51
C SER A 74 8.56 -1.02 -8.86
N GLY A 75 8.87 -1.51 -10.05
CA GLY A 75 10.21 -1.45 -10.64
C GLY A 75 10.50 -0.17 -11.44
N PHE A 76 9.71 0.90 -11.27
CA PHE A 76 9.93 2.16 -12.00
C PHE A 76 11.22 2.86 -11.56
N SER A 77 11.73 3.74 -12.43
CA SER A 77 12.97 4.47 -12.19
C SER A 77 12.85 5.42 -10.99
N HIS A 78 13.99 5.77 -10.41
CA HIS A 78 14.06 6.74 -9.32
C HIS A 78 13.46 8.09 -9.72
N ALA A 79 13.69 8.51 -10.97
CA ALA A 79 13.13 9.75 -11.51
C ALA A 79 11.60 9.73 -11.54
N ASP A 80 11.00 8.62 -11.95
CA ASP A 80 9.53 8.46 -11.98
C ASP A 80 8.96 8.45 -10.56
N LYS A 81 9.61 7.73 -9.64
CA LYS A 81 9.19 7.69 -8.22
C LYS A 81 9.31 9.07 -7.55
N LEU A 82 10.36 9.86 -7.82
CA LEU A 82 10.46 11.26 -7.37
C LEU A 82 9.31 12.11 -7.93
N HIS A 83 8.99 11.91 -9.20
CA HIS A 83 7.92 12.64 -9.85
C HIS A 83 6.54 12.32 -9.25
N TRP A 84 6.23 11.05 -8.96
CA TRP A 84 4.92 10.64 -8.44
C TRP A 84 4.78 10.72 -6.92
N LEU A 85 5.82 10.44 -6.14
CA LEU A 85 5.74 10.35 -4.68
C LEU A 85 6.31 11.58 -3.96
N GLY A 86 7.22 12.31 -4.61
CA GLY A 86 7.87 13.49 -4.05
C GLY A 86 9.38 13.36 -3.93
N ASN A 87 10.05 14.50 -3.80
CA ASN A 87 11.51 14.58 -3.87
C ASN A 87 12.23 13.87 -2.71
N LYS A 88 11.51 13.52 -1.65
CA LYS A 88 12.05 12.88 -0.45
C LYS A 88 11.51 11.47 -0.25
N TYR A 89 10.88 10.86 -1.26
CA TYR A 89 10.18 9.58 -1.09
C TYR A 89 11.06 8.44 -0.53
N PHE A 90 12.37 8.52 -0.76
CA PHE A 90 13.37 7.56 -0.28
C PHE A 90 13.66 7.67 1.23
N LYS A 91 13.23 8.74 1.89
CA LYS A 91 13.30 8.83 3.35
C LYS A 91 12.25 7.95 4.00
N ARG A 92 12.62 7.28 5.08
CA ARG A 92 11.70 6.49 5.92
C ARG A 92 10.85 7.43 6.79
N GLY A 93 9.62 6.99 7.08
CA GLY A 93 8.72 7.71 7.96
C GLY A 93 8.00 8.89 7.30
N PRO A 94 7.41 9.81 8.09
CA PRO A 94 6.56 10.88 7.57
C PRO A 94 7.33 11.93 6.75
N GLU A 95 8.65 12.07 6.94
CA GLU A 95 9.48 13.00 6.15
C GLU A 95 9.54 12.64 4.66
N GLY A 96 9.36 11.36 4.34
CA GLY A 96 9.35 10.87 2.97
C GLY A 96 7.99 10.97 2.28
N ASN A 97 7.00 11.58 2.92
CA ASN A 97 5.67 11.72 2.33
C ASN A 97 5.39 13.16 1.90
N ASP A 98 5.14 13.34 0.59
CA ASP A 98 4.60 14.58 0.06
C ASP A 98 3.08 14.42 -0.14
N ILE A 99 2.28 14.95 0.80
CA ILE A 99 0.82 14.85 0.76
C ILE A 99 0.21 15.45 -0.52
N HIS A 100 0.85 16.44 -1.13
CA HIS A 100 0.32 17.06 -2.36
C HIS A 100 0.42 16.15 -3.57
N LYS A 101 1.25 15.11 -3.50
CA LYS A 101 1.38 14.09 -4.53
C LYS A 101 0.72 12.77 -4.17
N THR A 102 0.88 12.32 -2.92
CA THR A 102 0.38 11.01 -2.48
C THR A 102 -1.07 11.06 -1.99
N ASN A 103 -1.56 12.23 -1.57
CA ASN A 103 -2.85 12.43 -0.92
C ASN A 103 -3.05 11.57 0.35
N VAL A 104 -1.95 11.10 0.96
CA VAL A 104 -1.98 10.38 2.25
C VAL A 104 -1.58 11.36 3.37
N PRO A 105 -2.42 11.53 4.41
CA PRO A 105 -2.08 12.38 5.54
C PRO A 105 -0.79 11.95 6.25
N ASN A 106 0.06 12.91 6.62
CA ASN A 106 1.30 12.63 7.36
C ASN A 106 1.04 11.91 8.69
N MET A 107 -0.11 12.17 9.33
CA MET A 107 -0.52 11.46 10.55
C MET A 107 -0.70 9.95 10.31
N ARG A 108 -1.21 9.53 9.16
CA ARG A 108 -1.33 8.11 8.78
C ARG A 108 0.06 7.48 8.66
N ILE A 109 0.99 8.16 7.99
CA ILE A 109 2.36 7.67 7.79
C ILE A 109 3.13 7.64 9.11
N SER A 110 2.98 8.65 9.97
CA SER A 110 3.57 8.66 11.32
C SER A 110 3.09 7.46 12.12
N PHE A 111 1.78 7.24 12.20
CA PHE A 111 1.23 6.08 12.91
C PHE A 111 1.83 4.76 12.40
N ARG A 112 1.87 4.55 11.08
CA ARG A 112 2.48 3.35 10.49
C ARG A 112 3.95 3.19 10.86
N HIS A 113 4.71 4.30 10.82
CA HIS A 113 6.13 4.31 11.11
C HIS A 113 6.40 4.04 12.60
N ASP A 114 5.68 4.73 13.49
CA ASP A 114 5.85 4.63 14.94
C ASP A 114 5.52 3.21 15.42
N THR A 115 4.38 2.63 14.98
CA THR A 115 4.02 1.24 15.29
C THR A 115 5.08 0.25 14.78
N TRP A 116 5.58 0.44 13.55
CA TRP A 116 6.61 -0.44 13.01
C TRP A 116 7.93 -0.32 13.80
N MET A 117 8.32 0.90 14.21
CA MET A 117 9.51 1.14 15.02
C MET A 117 9.40 0.46 16.39
N GLU A 118 8.24 0.53 17.04
CA GLU A 118 7.96 -0.17 18.31
C GLU A 118 8.11 -1.69 18.15
N GLU A 119 7.49 -2.28 17.14
CA GLU A 119 7.56 -3.72 16.84
C GLU A 119 8.99 -4.18 16.55
N ILE A 120 9.73 -3.44 15.73
CA ILE A 120 11.14 -3.74 15.44
C ILE A 120 11.99 -3.62 16.70
N THR A 121 11.81 -2.56 17.48
CA THR A 121 12.54 -2.37 18.75
C THR A 121 12.28 -3.53 19.70
N TYR A 122 11.03 -4.00 19.79
CA TYR A 122 10.64 -5.15 20.58
C TYR A 122 11.32 -6.44 20.11
N VAL A 123 11.27 -6.75 18.82
CA VAL A 123 11.89 -7.95 18.22
C VAL A 123 13.40 -7.96 18.43
N TYR A 124 14.08 -6.83 18.22
CA TYR A 124 15.53 -6.70 18.40
C TYR A 124 15.94 -6.45 19.87
N ARG A 125 15.00 -6.48 20.82
CA ARG A 125 15.26 -6.24 22.25
C ARG A 125 16.03 -4.93 22.50
N GLY A 126 15.66 -3.88 21.77
CA GLY A 126 16.29 -2.56 21.85
C GLY A 126 17.63 -2.40 21.12
N LYS A 127 18.07 -3.39 20.33
CA LYS A 127 19.34 -3.35 19.57
C LYS A 127 19.15 -3.17 18.05
N SER A 128 18.12 -2.44 17.64
CA SER A 128 17.84 -2.22 16.23
C SER A 128 18.73 -1.11 15.65
N SER A 129 19.47 -1.41 14.59
CA SER A 129 20.09 -0.42 13.71
C SER A 129 19.23 -0.33 12.45
N ILE A 130 18.51 0.78 12.28
CA ILE A 130 17.55 0.97 11.19
C ILE A 130 18.05 2.11 10.30
N SER A 131 18.08 1.87 8.99
CA SER A 131 18.40 2.92 8.02
C SER A 131 17.29 3.99 8.00
N GLU A 132 17.70 5.25 7.98
CA GLU A 132 16.82 6.41 7.76
C GLU A 132 16.21 6.42 6.35
N GLU A 133 16.80 5.65 5.42
CA GLU A 133 16.34 5.52 4.05
C GLU A 133 15.65 4.15 3.83
N ILE A 134 14.77 4.13 2.83
CA ILE A 134 14.20 2.89 2.31
C ILE A 134 15.13 2.30 1.25
N ASP A 135 15.22 0.96 1.22
CA ASP A 135 15.98 0.27 0.18
C ASP A 135 15.28 0.49 -1.18
N TYR A 136 16.04 0.94 -2.17
CA TYR A 136 15.58 1.24 -3.53
C TYR A 136 15.78 0.05 -4.47
#